data_AF-A0A819Q6E8-F1
#
_entry.id   AF-A0A819Q6E8-F1
#
_cell.length_a   1.000
_cell.length_b   1.000
_cell.length_c   1.000
_cell.angle_alpha   90.00
_cell.angle_beta   90.00
_cell.angle_gamma   90.00
#
_symmetry.space_group_name_H-M   'P 1'
#
loop_
_entity.id
_entity.type
_entity.pdbx_description
1 polymer ?
#
loop_
_entity_poly.entity_id
_entity_poly.type
_entity_poly.pdbx_seq_one_letter_code
_entity_poly.pdbx_strand_id
1 'polypeptide(L)'
;MTIKQEKQWSRYYTNRCHDGIKVHYRCNQVQFRGKQCDAAIYLHYPNDSDQVVLFRAVNEHDHTNSNQRKVFPEEAKKNIEELFDLKLKPKKIYEVLQEKNFKITFNQLKNYLVQLRKKKFGPSTLSLGQLESLCAEKSTVPQSDDEPFILSYYVNYADDIDDNQDVVDDDNKFRFFISMKRLLKIASASTRLHADATYKLNWQGFPVLIVGTSDFDRKLHPFGLAVCSDEQQQDFEFIFKSISDGVEKILQSTFMPEVLIADGSGAIRNAFTKIFNNSKMVMCWAHMRRNVNKKLNNIESYDARQEMLDDIDKLQLCESETIFKNASSLFMKKWSKREHDFSEYFEKEWLKTLDSWYEGYNNFTPSTNNSLEATNRVIKDEHTFRERHTLSRFFTIANDIVNRWSKSRNQNQTDPIIYSIEPTIALQKWTNAYHFAKSSKSVLQISSKRKGFTDYYIPAGEAQNITTNEIQKYKRKKWTSFDQFKDLQFRIWKITLSDNASEWKNGLCNCPSFFKEYICKHIIGMAIRLKFCKPPPSAKDIPLGEKRKRGRPRNATKALLLQ
;
A
#
# COMPACT_ATOMS: atom_id res chain seq x y z
N MET A 1 31.67 27.41 40.83
CA MET A 1 31.94 26.09 40.22
C MET A 1 30.66 25.28 40.27
N THR A 2 30.20 24.72 39.15
CA THR A 2 28.99 23.87 39.16
C THR A 2 29.38 22.41 39.39
N ILE A 3 28.58 21.64 40.15
CA ILE A 3 28.79 20.19 40.38
C ILE A 3 29.05 19.42 39.06
N LYS A 4 28.44 19.87 37.95
CA LYS A 4 28.64 19.30 36.61
C LYS A 4 30.10 19.38 36.12
N GLN A 5 30.86 20.40 36.51
CA GLN A 5 32.26 20.58 36.11
C GLN A 5 33.19 19.57 36.81
N GLU A 6 32.85 19.14 38.03
CA GLU A 6 33.65 18.19 38.81
C GLU A 6 33.63 16.77 38.22
N LYS A 7 32.63 16.40 37.41
CA LYS A 7 32.48 15.08 36.75
C LYS A 7 32.57 13.85 37.67
N GLN A 8 32.58 14.02 38.99
CA GLN A 8 32.76 12.97 40.00
C GLN A 8 31.46 12.60 40.74
N TRP A 9 30.37 13.33 40.49
CA TRP A 9 29.09 13.19 41.21
C TRP A 9 27.97 12.66 40.32
N SER A 10 27.10 11.83 40.89
CA SER A 10 25.86 11.35 40.26
C SER A 10 24.70 11.52 41.23
N ARG A 11 23.52 11.94 40.72
CA ARG A 11 22.32 12.13 41.54
C ARG A 11 21.93 10.80 42.19
N TYR A 12 21.70 10.82 43.50
CA TYR A 12 21.37 9.63 44.27
C TYR A 12 19.87 9.58 44.59
N TYR A 13 19.38 10.53 45.38
CA TYR A 13 17.95 10.67 45.67
C TYR A 13 17.59 12.14 45.92
N THR A 14 16.31 12.41 46.12
CA THR A 14 15.80 13.74 46.43
C THR A 14 14.85 13.64 47.61
N ASN A 15 15.09 14.47 48.62
CA ASN A 15 14.25 14.59 49.79
C ASN A 15 13.50 15.93 49.73
N ARG A 16 12.22 15.92 50.09
CA ARG A 16 11.40 17.13 50.19
C ARG A 16 11.13 17.38 51.67
N CYS A 17 11.59 18.51 52.18
CA CYS A 17 11.47 18.90 53.57
C CYS A 17 10.67 20.20 53.68
N HIS A 18 10.27 20.59 54.90
CA HIS A 18 9.53 21.83 55.15
C HIS A 18 10.32 23.09 54.73
N ASP A 19 11.65 23.01 54.78
CA ASP A 19 12.59 24.08 54.44
C ASP A 19 12.97 24.13 52.94
N GLY A 20 12.55 23.14 52.14
CA GLY A 20 12.84 23.10 50.71
C GLY A 20 13.15 21.71 50.15
N ILE A 21 13.74 21.68 48.95
CA ILE A 21 14.13 20.44 48.26
C ILE A 21 15.62 20.18 48.45
N LYS A 22 15.98 18.99 48.93
CA LYS A 22 17.37 18.54 49.08
C LYS A 22 17.69 17.47 48.04
N VAL A 23 18.61 17.76 47.13
CA VAL A 23 19.06 16.82 46.08
C VAL A 23 20.43 16.26 46.48
N HIS A 24 20.47 14.98 46.85
CA HIS A 24 21.68 14.31 47.29
C HIS A 24 22.42 13.70 46.09
N TYR A 25 23.75 13.81 46.12
CA TYR A 25 24.64 13.23 45.12
C TYR A 25 25.63 12.29 45.80
N ARG A 26 26.00 11.25 45.07
CA ARG A 26 27.01 10.26 45.46
C ARG A 26 28.19 10.28 44.51
N CYS A 27 29.35 9.81 44.97
CA CYS A 27 30.50 9.60 44.10
C CYS A 27 30.16 8.58 42.98
N ASN A 28 30.52 8.91 41.74
CA ASN A 28 30.24 8.07 40.57
C ASN A 28 31.35 7.05 40.25
N GLN A 29 32.44 7.06 41.01
CA GLN A 29 33.57 6.14 40.89
C GLN A 29 33.37 4.81 41.63
N VAL A 30 32.29 4.70 42.42
CA VAL A 30 31.85 3.48 43.09
C VAL A 30 30.53 2.95 42.49
N GLN A 31 30.32 1.64 42.55
CA GLN A 31 29.10 1.01 42.03
C GLN A 31 27.83 1.50 42.74
N PHE A 32 26.68 1.49 42.04
CA PHE A 32 25.40 1.94 42.60
C PHE A 32 24.88 1.02 43.71
N ARG A 33 25.12 -0.29 43.58
CA ARG A 33 24.70 -1.32 44.53
C ARG A 33 25.93 -1.99 45.14
N GLY A 34 26.60 -1.31 46.06
CA GLY A 34 27.82 -1.77 46.73
C GLY A 34 28.26 -0.79 47.82
N LYS A 35 29.44 -1.01 48.44
CA LYS A 35 30.02 -0.07 49.41
C LYS A 35 30.11 1.32 48.76
N GLN A 36 29.49 2.31 49.39
CA GLN A 36 29.50 3.69 48.91
C GLN A 36 30.76 4.42 49.39
N CYS A 37 31.15 5.43 48.62
CA CYS A 37 32.19 6.36 49.00
C CYS A 37 31.68 7.26 50.14
N ASP A 38 32.54 7.56 51.10
CA ASP A 38 32.18 8.36 52.28
C ASP A 38 31.99 9.86 51.94
N ALA A 39 32.66 10.35 50.89
CA ALA A 39 32.38 11.68 50.36
C ALA A 39 30.94 11.80 49.82
N ALA A 40 30.21 12.78 50.33
CA ALA A 40 28.83 13.08 49.93
C ALA A 40 28.62 14.58 49.76
N ILE A 41 27.76 14.96 48.81
CA ILE A 41 27.32 16.35 48.65
C ILE A 41 25.81 16.40 48.47
N TYR A 42 25.19 17.51 48.84
CA TYR A 42 23.79 17.78 48.47
C TYR A 42 23.58 19.25 48.13
N LEU A 43 22.61 19.50 47.24
CA LEU A 43 22.11 20.83 46.96
C LEU A 43 20.82 21.05 47.74
N HIS A 44 20.73 22.16 48.45
CA HIS A 44 19.51 22.64 49.08
C HIS A 44 18.90 23.76 48.24
N TYR A 45 17.63 23.59 47.88
CA TYR A 45 16.80 24.57 47.21
C TYR A 45 15.77 25.07 48.24
N PRO A 46 16.04 26.19 48.94
CA PRO A 46 15.12 26.76 49.92
C PRO A 46 13.82 27.23 49.25
N ASN A 47 12.70 27.17 49.98
CA ASN A 47 11.41 27.64 49.44
C ASN A 47 11.33 29.18 49.36
N ASP A 48 12.15 29.87 50.14
CA ASP A 48 12.15 31.32 50.36
C ASP A 48 13.32 32.03 49.66
N SER A 49 14.07 31.32 48.82
CA SER A 49 15.25 31.88 48.15
C SER A 49 15.49 31.29 46.77
N ASP A 50 15.85 32.15 45.82
CA ASP A 50 16.35 31.74 44.50
C ASP A 50 17.82 31.27 44.53
N GLN A 51 18.47 31.30 45.71
CA GLN A 51 19.84 30.84 45.90
C GLN A 51 19.88 29.36 46.25
N VAL A 52 20.74 28.60 45.56
CA VAL A 52 20.96 27.17 45.82
C VAL A 52 22.22 26.99 46.67
N VAL A 53 22.10 26.35 47.82
CA VAL A 53 23.22 26.14 48.75
C VAL A 53 23.82 24.74 48.53
N LEU A 54 25.13 24.68 48.34
CA LEU A 54 25.89 23.42 48.22
C LEU A 54 26.49 23.04 49.57
N PHE A 55 26.16 21.84 50.05
CA PHE A 55 26.77 21.24 51.23
C PHE A 55 27.69 20.09 50.83
N ARG A 56 28.88 20.06 51.43
CA ARG A 56 29.86 18.97 51.27
C ARG A 56 30.12 18.32 52.62
N ALA A 57 30.15 16.99 52.64
CA ALA A 57 30.61 16.24 53.79
C ALA A 57 32.10 16.51 54.03
N VAL A 58 32.53 16.40 55.29
CA VAL A 58 33.94 16.56 55.69
C VAL A 58 34.81 15.40 55.18
N ASN A 59 34.21 14.21 55.02
CA ASN A 59 34.91 13.02 54.59
C ASN A 59 35.35 13.12 53.12
N GLU A 60 36.61 12.81 52.87
CA GLU A 60 37.19 12.75 51.52
C GLU A 60 36.82 11.44 50.79
N HIS A 61 37.20 11.35 49.51
CA HIS A 61 36.98 10.16 48.71
C HIS A 61 37.86 9.00 49.20
N ASP A 62 37.26 7.89 49.63
CA ASP A 62 37.92 6.73 50.25
C ASP A 62 38.03 5.50 49.32
N HIS A 63 37.89 5.70 48.01
CA HIS A 63 37.93 4.62 47.00
C HIS A 63 39.17 4.74 46.10
N THR A 64 39.74 3.58 45.75
CA THR A 64 40.70 3.47 44.63
C THR A 64 39.90 3.44 43.33
N ASN A 65 40.23 4.28 42.34
CA ASN A 65 39.56 4.41 41.02
C ASN A 65 39.15 3.05 40.38
N SER A 66 38.01 2.51 40.79
CA SER A 66 37.61 1.12 40.50
C SER A 66 36.65 1.02 39.31
N ASN A 67 35.98 2.11 38.95
CA ASN A 67 35.07 2.14 37.83
C ASN A 67 35.79 2.62 36.56
N GLN A 68 36.63 1.76 35.99
CA GLN A 68 36.88 1.83 34.55
C GLN A 68 35.55 1.55 33.85
N ARG A 69 34.76 2.59 33.54
CA ARG A 69 33.63 2.47 32.62
C ARG A 69 34.18 1.83 31.36
N LYS A 70 33.75 0.60 31.04
CA LYS A 70 34.12 -0.07 29.78
C LYS A 70 33.83 0.89 28.64
N VAL A 71 34.88 1.49 28.09
CA VAL A 71 34.78 2.49 27.04
C VAL A 71 34.21 1.79 25.83
N PHE A 72 33.11 2.32 25.30
CA PHE A 72 32.53 1.80 24.07
C PHE A 72 33.55 2.01 22.95
N PRO A 73 34.09 0.95 22.30
CA PRO A 73 35.20 1.09 21.36
C PRO A 73 34.83 2.03 20.21
N GLU A 74 35.69 2.99 19.88
CA GLU A 74 35.40 4.01 18.86
C GLU A 74 35.25 3.39 17.46
N GLU A 75 36.02 2.34 17.18
CA GLU A 75 35.90 1.58 15.94
C GLU A 75 34.55 0.82 15.85
N ALA A 76 34.04 0.32 16.98
CA ALA A 76 32.71 -0.29 17.02
C ALA A 76 31.61 0.75 16.77
N LYS A 77 31.78 2.00 17.26
CA LYS A 77 30.86 3.11 16.97
C LYS A 77 30.80 3.42 15.49
N LYS A 78 31.97 3.59 14.84
CA LYS A 78 32.04 3.86 13.40
C LYS A 78 31.38 2.75 12.57
N ASN A 79 31.64 1.50 12.90
CA ASN A 79 30.97 0.36 12.27
C ASN A 79 29.45 0.38 12.50
N ILE A 80 28.99 0.70 13.72
CA ILE A 80 27.55 0.82 13.99
C ILE A 80 26.94 1.95 13.15
N GLU A 81 27.60 3.10 13.03
CA GLU A 81 27.12 4.22 12.23
C GLU A 81 26.99 3.83 10.74
N GLU A 82 27.99 3.17 10.17
CA GLU A 82 27.95 2.66 8.79
C GLU A 82 26.83 1.64 8.59
N LEU A 83 26.73 0.64 9.47
CA LEU A 83 25.68 -0.40 9.39
C LEU A 83 24.28 0.18 9.65
N PHE A 84 24.18 1.21 10.48
CA PHE A 84 22.95 1.95 10.72
C PHE A 84 22.51 2.73 9.48
N ASP A 85 23.45 3.32 8.75
CA ASP A 85 23.19 4.05 7.50
C ASP A 85 22.82 3.13 6.35
N LEU A 86 23.31 1.89 6.37
CA LEU A 86 22.83 0.79 5.53
C LEU A 86 21.44 0.25 5.95
N LYS A 87 20.79 0.87 6.93
CA LYS A 87 19.45 0.54 7.41
C LYS A 87 19.30 -0.90 7.94
N LEU A 88 20.38 -1.46 8.50
CA LEU A 88 20.34 -2.81 9.08
C LEU A 88 19.58 -2.84 10.41
N LYS A 89 18.88 -3.97 10.66
CA LYS A 89 18.19 -4.20 11.94
C LYS A 89 19.19 -4.30 13.08
N PRO A 90 18.86 -3.84 14.31
CA PRO A 90 19.76 -3.91 15.46
C PRO A 90 20.34 -5.29 15.72
N LYS A 91 19.55 -6.35 15.52
CA LYS A 91 20.02 -7.74 15.66
C LYS A 91 21.09 -8.08 14.62
N LYS A 92 20.92 -7.66 13.37
CA LYS A 92 21.91 -7.90 12.31
C LYS A 92 23.17 -7.07 12.52
N ILE A 93 23.02 -5.82 12.95
CA ILE A 93 24.15 -4.98 13.37
C ILE A 93 24.94 -5.69 14.49
N TYR A 94 24.25 -6.26 15.48
CA TYR A 94 24.88 -7.01 16.56
C TYR A 94 25.64 -8.24 16.05
N GLU A 95 25.02 -9.05 15.19
CA GLU A 95 25.67 -10.23 14.57
C GLU A 95 26.96 -9.84 13.85
N VAL A 96 26.93 -8.80 13.01
CA VAL A 96 28.12 -8.30 12.29
C VAL A 96 29.21 -7.82 13.27
N LEU A 97 28.83 -7.20 14.38
CA LEU A 97 29.79 -6.76 15.39
C LEU A 97 30.41 -7.94 16.16
N GLN A 98 29.67 -9.02 16.37
CA GLN A 98 30.20 -10.26 16.95
C GLN A 98 31.17 -10.95 15.97
N GLU A 99 30.84 -11.01 14.68
CA GLU A 99 31.72 -11.54 13.62
C GLU A 99 33.04 -10.76 13.54
N LYS A 100 32.99 -9.44 13.75
CA LYS A 100 34.19 -8.58 13.86
C LYS A 100 34.88 -8.64 15.24
N ASN A 101 34.52 -9.60 16.09
CA ASN A 101 35.09 -9.82 17.43
C ASN A 101 34.97 -8.62 18.40
N PHE A 102 34.00 -7.72 18.21
CA PHE A 102 33.76 -6.64 19.17
C PHE A 102 33.09 -7.16 20.44
N LYS A 103 33.73 -6.97 21.60
CA LYS A 103 33.19 -7.33 22.92
C LYS A 103 32.16 -6.30 23.42
N ILE A 104 31.02 -6.20 22.73
CA ILE A 104 29.89 -5.35 23.12
C ILE A 104 28.66 -6.19 23.47
N THR A 105 27.85 -5.72 24.40
CA THR A 105 26.54 -6.32 24.71
C THR A 105 25.45 -5.73 23.83
N PHE A 106 24.37 -6.49 23.60
CA PHE A 106 23.22 -6.00 22.83
C PHE A 106 22.57 -4.76 23.45
N ASN A 107 22.59 -4.63 24.79
CA ASN A 107 22.09 -3.43 25.48
C ASN A 107 22.96 -2.20 25.23
N GLN A 108 24.30 -2.35 25.21
CA GLN A 108 25.19 -1.25 24.84
C GLN A 108 24.93 -0.78 23.41
N LEU A 109 24.75 -1.72 22.47
CA LEU A 109 24.36 -1.38 21.09
C LEU A 109 23.03 -0.63 21.06
N LYS A 110 21.98 -1.14 21.73
CA LYS A 110 20.67 -0.47 21.80
C LYS A 110 20.79 0.96 22.33
N ASN A 111 21.54 1.17 23.42
CA ASN A 111 21.73 2.49 24.03
C ASN A 111 22.47 3.44 23.07
N TYR A 112 23.51 2.95 22.41
CA TYR A 112 24.25 3.75 21.43
C TYR A 112 23.40 4.08 20.20
N LEU A 113 22.59 3.14 19.70
CA LEU A 113 21.62 3.40 18.62
C LEU A 113 20.58 4.45 19.02
N VAL A 114 20.12 4.48 20.28
CA VAL A 114 19.24 5.55 20.77
C VAL A 114 19.93 6.90 20.75
N GLN A 115 21.19 6.99 21.19
CA GLN A 115 21.98 8.23 21.13
C GLN A 115 22.23 8.68 19.68
N LEU A 116 22.60 7.75 18.81
CA LEU A 116 22.84 8.01 17.39
C LEU A 116 21.57 8.52 16.69
N ARG A 117 20.42 7.90 16.98
CA ARG A 117 19.12 8.37 16.49
C ARG A 117 18.82 9.78 16.98
N LYS A 118 19.05 10.07 18.27
CA LYS A 118 18.85 11.42 18.83
C LYS A 118 19.78 12.46 18.18
N LYS A 119 21.03 12.08 17.88
CA LYS A 119 22.00 12.94 17.18
C LYS A 119 21.60 13.22 15.73
N LYS A 120 21.15 12.20 15.00
CA LYS A 120 20.79 12.34 13.57
C LYS A 120 19.40 12.92 13.33
N PHE A 121 18.43 12.64 14.20
CA PHE A 121 17.00 12.94 13.96
C PHE A 121 16.37 13.83 15.03
N GLY A 122 17.15 14.29 16.02
CA GLY A 122 16.65 15.12 17.11
C GLY A 122 15.86 14.35 18.19
N PRO A 123 15.16 15.06 19.09
CA PRO A 123 14.38 14.44 20.16
C PRO A 123 13.23 13.57 19.61
N SER A 124 12.87 12.55 20.39
CA SER A 124 11.79 11.60 20.06
C SER A 124 10.40 12.23 20.09
N THR A 125 10.23 13.30 20.86
CA THR A 125 9.00 14.06 21.01
C THR A 125 9.08 15.31 20.16
N LEU A 126 8.14 15.46 19.23
CA LEU A 126 7.97 16.64 18.39
C LEU A 126 6.70 17.35 18.88
N SER A 127 6.80 18.61 19.30
CA SER A 127 5.60 19.40 19.61
C SER A 127 4.87 19.80 18.33
N LEU A 128 3.61 20.21 18.45
CA LEU A 128 2.82 20.65 17.31
C LEU A 128 3.43 21.88 16.61
N GLY A 129 3.88 22.88 17.38
CA GLY A 129 4.59 24.04 16.82
C GLY A 129 5.94 23.71 16.17
N GLN A 130 6.65 22.69 16.66
CA GLN A 130 7.85 22.19 15.98
C GLN A 130 7.52 21.48 14.67
N LEU A 131 6.41 20.72 14.63
CA LEU A 131 5.94 20.09 13.40
C LEU A 131 5.52 21.15 12.37
N GLU A 132 4.78 22.16 12.80
CA GLU A 132 4.36 23.28 11.96
C GLU A 132 5.56 24.02 11.37
N SER A 133 6.54 24.38 12.20
CA SER A 133 7.78 25.03 11.76
C SER A 133 8.53 24.19 10.72
N LEU A 134 8.62 22.87 10.95
CA LEU A 134 9.28 21.94 10.03
C LEU A 134 8.53 21.81 8.70
N CYS A 135 7.19 21.81 8.74
CA CYS A 135 6.36 21.78 7.54
C CYS A 135 6.51 23.09 6.74
N ALA A 136 6.49 24.23 7.42
CA ALA A 136 6.67 25.55 6.81
C ALA A 136 8.04 25.66 6.13
N GLU A 137 9.13 25.28 6.81
CA GLU A 137 10.49 25.28 6.24
C GLU A 137 10.58 24.46 4.95
N LYS A 138 9.90 23.31 4.92
CA LYS A 138 9.93 22.37 3.78
C LYS A 138 8.80 22.57 2.77
N SER A 139 8.03 23.65 2.88
CA SER A 139 6.91 23.94 1.97
C SER A 139 7.34 24.65 0.66
N THR A 140 8.57 25.16 0.62
CA THR A 140 9.11 25.81 -0.57
C THR A 140 9.23 24.82 -1.72
N VAL A 141 8.62 25.13 -2.87
CA VAL A 141 8.69 24.28 -4.07
C VAL A 141 10.13 24.26 -4.59
N PRO A 142 10.81 23.11 -4.59
CA PRO A 142 12.20 23.02 -5.00
C PRO A 142 12.33 23.26 -6.51
N GLN A 143 13.46 23.79 -6.97
CA GLN A 143 13.70 23.92 -8.41
C GLN A 143 13.85 22.55 -9.07
N SER A 144 14.59 21.65 -8.42
CA SER A 144 14.87 20.28 -8.88
C SER A 144 13.63 19.36 -8.81
N ASP A 145 13.55 18.43 -9.77
CA ASP A 145 12.58 17.32 -9.73
C ASP A 145 12.96 16.23 -8.71
N ASP A 146 14.17 16.29 -8.16
CA ASP A 146 14.80 15.27 -7.31
C ASP A 146 14.83 15.63 -5.82
N GLU A 147 14.03 16.62 -5.40
CA GLU A 147 13.93 17.02 -4.00
C GLU A 147 12.49 16.88 -3.45
N PRO A 148 12.30 16.17 -2.30
CA PRO A 148 11.01 16.08 -1.64
C PRO A 148 10.67 17.37 -0.89
N PHE A 149 9.39 17.74 -0.91
CA PHE A 149 8.89 18.92 -0.23
C PHE A 149 7.49 18.66 0.32
N ILE A 150 7.08 19.50 1.27
CA ILE A 150 5.74 19.52 1.84
C ILE A 150 4.84 20.27 0.86
N LEU A 151 3.99 19.53 0.15
CA LEU A 151 3.10 20.12 -0.84
C LEU A 151 2.01 20.97 -0.18
N SER A 152 1.53 20.52 0.98
CA SER A 152 0.54 21.21 1.81
C SER A 152 0.62 20.70 3.24
N TYR A 153 0.24 21.54 4.19
CA TYR A 153 0.07 21.16 5.58
C TYR A 153 -1.06 21.97 6.23
N TYR A 154 -1.57 21.46 7.34
CA TYR A 154 -2.59 22.07 8.17
C TYR A 154 -2.28 21.73 9.62
N VAL A 155 -2.39 22.72 10.51
CA VAL A 155 -2.21 22.56 11.95
C VAL A 155 -3.32 23.37 12.62
N ASN A 156 -4.01 22.75 13.58
CA ASN A 156 -5.03 23.37 14.41
C ASN A 156 -4.63 23.21 15.87
N TYR A 157 -4.67 24.30 16.63
CA TYR A 157 -4.49 24.29 18.07
C TYR A 157 -5.87 24.37 18.71
N ALA A 158 -6.15 23.49 19.68
CA ALA A 158 -7.44 23.47 20.38
C ALA A 158 -7.76 24.79 21.11
N ASP A 159 -6.73 25.59 21.40
CA ASP A 159 -6.86 26.88 22.11
C ASP A 159 -7.26 28.06 21.18
N ASP A 160 -7.35 27.86 19.86
CA ASP A 160 -7.73 28.89 18.87
C ASP A 160 -9.26 28.95 18.65
N ILE A 161 -10.04 28.99 19.73
CA ILE A 161 -11.51 29.09 19.67
C ILE A 161 -11.91 30.53 19.26
N ASP A 162 -12.55 30.67 18.11
CA ASP A 162 -13.36 31.84 17.75
C ASP A 162 -14.74 31.69 18.40
N ASP A 163 -15.16 32.67 19.22
CA ASP A 163 -16.43 32.67 19.98
C ASP A 163 -17.70 32.58 19.08
N ASN A 164 -17.56 32.50 17.75
CA ASN A 164 -18.65 32.59 16.77
C ASN A 164 -18.82 31.37 15.83
N GLN A 165 -18.27 30.17 16.14
CA GLN A 165 -18.58 28.96 15.37
C GLN A 165 -19.12 27.80 16.24
N ASP A 166 -20.33 27.35 15.91
CA ASP A 166 -21.06 26.23 16.54
C ASP A 166 -20.43 24.84 16.32
N VAL A 167 -19.14 24.75 15.96
CA VAL A 167 -18.44 23.47 15.79
C VAL A 167 -17.13 23.52 16.56
N VAL A 168 -17.20 23.03 17.80
CA VAL A 168 -16.06 22.82 18.69
C VAL A 168 -15.33 21.54 18.24
N ASP A 169 -14.26 21.66 17.44
CA ASP A 169 -13.28 20.57 17.28
C ASP A 169 -12.22 20.77 18.39
N ASP A 170 -12.52 20.26 19.58
CA ASP A 170 -11.81 20.48 20.86
C ASP A 170 -10.40 19.84 20.92
N ASP A 171 -9.88 19.38 19.77
CA ASP A 171 -8.66 18.59 19.66
C ASP A 171 -7.62 19.24 18.74
N ASN A 172 -6.36 19.15 19.15
CA ASN A 172 -5.21 19.49 18.30
C ASN A 172 -5.18 18.58 17.05
N LYS A 173 -5.29 19.16 15.86
CA LYS A 173 -5.24 18.42 14.58
C LYS A 173 -4.04 18.83 13.76
N PHE A 174 -3.47 17.89 13.00
CA PHE A 174 -2.51 18.20 11.96
C PHE A 174 -2.65 17.28 10.76
N ARG A 175 -2.20 17.80 9.61
CA ARG A 175 -2.09 17.08 8.34
C ARG A 175 -0.87 17.61 7.61
N PHE A 176 -0.07 16.75 7.00
CA PHE A 176 0.94 17.18 6.05
C PHE A 176 1.10 16.17 4.93
N PHE A 177 1.29 16.66 3.70
CA PHE A 177 1.45 15.85 2.50
C PHE A 177 2.83 16.07 1.89
N ILE A 178 3.60 14.99 1.74
CA ILE A 178 4.94 15.02 1.14
C ILE A 178 4.86 14.47 -0.28
N SER A 179 5.42 15.22 -1.23
CA SER A 179 5.47 14.84 -2.64
C SER A 179 6.77 15.33 -3.31
N MET A 180 6.89 15.05 -4.61
CA MET A 180 7.95 15.51 -5.50
C MET A 180 7.36 15.85 -6.86
N LYS A 181 7.94 16.84 -7.55
CA LYS A 181 7.45 17.29 -8.88
C LYS A 181 7.24 16.14 -9.86
N ARG A 182 8.17 15.19 -9.91
CA ARG A 182 8.06 14.01 -10.78
C ARG A 182 6.84 13.14 -10.48
N LEU A 183 6.45 13.01 -9.21
CA LEU A 183 5.25 12.24 -8.84
C LEU A 183 3.97 13.00 -9.22
N LEU A 184 3.98 14.33 -9.09
CA LEU A 184 2.87 15.17 -9.55
C LEU A 184 2.69 15.12 -11.08
N LYS A 185 3.77 15.00 -11.85
CA LYS A 185 3.70 14.80 -13.32
C LYS A 185 2.97 13.50 -13.70
N ILE A 186 2.99 12.50 -12.83
CA ILE A 186 2.22 11.27 -13.03
C ILE A 186 0.76 11.53 -12.69
N ALA A 187 0.49 12.27 -11.60
CA ALA A 187 -0.87 12.66 -11.24
C ALA A 187 -1.55 13.40 -12.40
N SER A 188 -0.89 14.40 -12.99
CA SER A 188 -1.44 15.19 -14.11
C SER A 188 -1.76 14.37 -15.37
N ALA A 189 -1.12 13.22 -15.56
CA ALA A 189 -1.35 12.33 -16.70
C ALA A 189 -2.36 11.20 -16.40
N SER A 190 -2.89 11.14 -15.19
CA SER A 190 -3.70 10.02 -14.71
C SER A 190 -5.19 10.33 -14.67
N THR A 191 -6.01 9.37 -15.05
CA THR A 191 -7.48 9.43 -14.97
C THR A 191 -8.03 8.60 -13.81
N ARG A 192 -7.19 7.84 -13.11
CA ARG A 192 -7.56 6.94 -12.02
C ARG A 192 -6.87 7.36 -10.74
N LEU A 193 -7.60 7.37 -9.63
CA LEU A 193 -7.07 7.66 -8.31
C LEU A 193 -7.26 6.46 -7.39
N HIS A 194 -6.19 6.00 -6.77
CA HIS A 194 -6.21 5.06 -5.66
C HIS A 194 -5.94 5.81 -4.36
N ALA A 195 -6.66 5.46 -3.31
CA ALA A 195 -6.45 5.98 -1.96
C ALA A 195 -6.64 4.87 -0.94
N ASP A 196 -5.81 4.86 0.10
CA ASP A 196 -5.91 3.95 1.24
C ASP A 196 -5.13 4.50 2.43
N ALA A 197 -5.56 4.15 3.63
CA ALA A 197 -4.83 4.46 4.85
C ALA A 197 -3.98 3.27 5.29
N THR A 198 -2.82 3.56 5.88
CA THR A 198 -1.97 2.53 6.46
C THR A 198 -1.49 2.89 7.85
N TYR A 199 -1.50 1.88 8.71
CA TYR A 199 -1.23 2.00 10.14
C TYR A 199 0.05 1.28 10.54
N LYS A 200 0.43 1.46 11.82
CA LYS A 200 1.58 0.81 12.47
C LYS A 200 2.94 1.26 11.89
N LEU A 201 3.02 2.52 11.47
CA LEU A 201 4.25 3.15 10.97
C LEU A 201 4.88 4.11 11.99
N ASN A 202 4.05 4.81 12.78
CA ASN A 202 4.51 5.70 13.84
C ASN A 202 4.03 5.28 15.23
N TRP A 203 4.69 5.76 16.29
CA TRP A 203 4.44 5.40 17.70
C TRP A 203 3.10 5.91 18.18
N GLN A 204 2.75 7.12 17.76
CA GLN A 204 1.52 7.81 18.10
C GLN A 204 0.27 7.14 17.49
N GLY A 205 0.45 6.30 16.48
CA GLY A 205 -0.65 5.57 15.84
C GLY A 205 -1.35 6.32 14.72
N PHE A 206 -0.85 7.52 14.36
CA PHE A 206 -1.43 8.35 13.30
C PHE A 206 -1.51 7.61 11.96
N PRO A 207 -2.63 7.72 11.22
CA PRO A 207 -2.74 7.15 9.90
C PRO A 207 -1.77 7.80 8.92
N VAL A 208 -1.28 6.98 7.99
CA VAL A 208 -0.50 7.43 6.85
C VAL A 208 -1.30 7.13 5.59
N LEU A 209 -1.77 8.18 4.91
CA LEU A 209 -2.59 8.06 3.71
C LEU A 209 -1.69 7.97 2.49
N ILE A 210 -1.95 7.02 1.61
CA ILE A 210 -1.23 6.85 0.36
C ILE A 210 -2.18 7.03 -0.81
N VAL A 211 -1.72 7.80 -1.78
CA VAL A 211 -2.46 8.14 -2.99
C VAL A 211 -1.60 7.92 -4.21
N GLY A 212 -2.20 7.47 -5.29
CA GLY A 212 -1.51 7.21 -6.55
C GLY A 212 -2.45 6.74 -7.64
N THR A 213 -1.88 6.28 -8.75
CA THR A 213 -2.64 5.71 -9.86
C THR A 213 -2.11 4.32 -10.22
N SER A 214 -2.91 3.51 -10.90
CA SER A 214 -2.42 2.29 -11.55
C SER A 214 -2.13 2.55 -13.03
N ASP A 215 -1.18 1.83 -13.60
CA ASP A 215 -0.91 1.82 -15.04
C ASP A 215 -1.62 0.64 -15.75
N PHE A 216 -1.38 0.41 -17.05
CA PHE A 216 -1.97 -0.71 -17.79
C PHE A 216 -1.39 -2.09 -17.42
N ASP A 217 -0.25 -2.13 -16.73
CA ASP A 217 0.29 -3.36 -16.12
C ASP A 217 -0.21 -3.56 -14.68
N ARG A 218 -1.08 -2.66 -14.21
CA ARG A 218 -1.66 -2.62 -12.85
C ARG A 218 -0.62 -2.40 -11.75
N LYS A 219 0.50 -1.77 -12.08
CA LYS A 219 1.49 -1.30 -11.11
C LYS A 219 1.04 0.04 -10.54
N LEU A 220 1.28 0.27 -9.24
CA LEU A 220 0.98 1.55 -8.61
C LEU A 220 2.08 2.57 -8.87
N HIS A 221 1.68 3.79 -9.18
CA HIS A 221 2.51 4.98 -9.23
C HIS A 221 1.99 5.99 -8.17
N PRO A 222 2.64 6.06 -6.99
CA PRO A 222 2.27 6.99 -5.93
C PRO A 222 2.45 8.44 -6.35
N PHE A 223 1.58 9.31 -5.84
CA PHE A 223 1.72 10.77 -5.94
C PHE A 223 2.44 11.36 -4.73
N GLY A 224 2.39 10.67 -3.60
CA GLY A 224 2.96 11.09 -2.33
C GLY A 224 2.34 10.30 -1.18
N LEU A 225 2.60 10.76 0.03
CA LEU A 225 1.95 10.24 1.23
C LEU A 225 1.64 11.38 2.20
N ALA A 226 0.53 11.27 2.91
CA ALA A 226 0.17 12.19 3.98
C ALA A 226 0.25 11.52 5.34
N VAL A 227 0.52 12.30 6.38
CA VAL A 227 0.33 11.90 7.77
C VAL A 227 -0.70 12.83 8.37
N CYS A 228 -1.74 12.25 8.96
CA CYS A 228 -2.89 12.98 9.48
C CYS A 228 -3.13 12.57 10.94
N SER A 229 -3.73 13.45 11.73
CA SER A 229 -4.21 13.08 13.08
C SER A 229 -5.24 11.96 13.02
N ASP A 230 -6.11 11.97 12.00
CA ASP A 230 -7.25 11.06 11.87
C ASP A 230 -7.41 10.53 10.42
N GLU A 231 -8.38 9.63 10.24
CA GLU A 231 -8.78 9.06 8.94
C GLU A 231 -10.25 9.43 8.64
N GLN A 232 -10.59 10.72 8.71
CA GLN A 232 -11.92 11.24 8.43
C GLN A 232 -12.01 11.82 7.02
N GLN A 233 -13.23 12.21 6.62
CA GLN A 233 -13.49 12.80 5.31
C GLN A 233 -12.58 14.01 5.04
N GLN A 234 -12.37 14.87 6.03
CA GLN A 234 -11.54 16.07 5.94
C GLN A 234 -10.06 15.74 5.63
N ASP A 235 -9.55 14.60 6.10
CA ASP A 235 -8.18 14.15 5.83
C ASP A 235 -8.00 13.74 4.36
N PHE A 236 -9.01 13.10 3.79
CA PHE A 236 -9.04 12.77 2.36
C PHE A 236 -9.32 14.00 1.48
N GLU A 237 -10.16 14.93 1.93
CA GLU A 237 -10.35 16.22 1.25
C GLU A 237 -9.03 16.99 1.16
N PHE A 238 -8.30 17.05 2.28
CA PHE A 238 -6.98 17.67 2.35
C PHE A 238 -6.03 17.06 1.32
N ILE A 239 -5.87 15.73 1.26
CA ILE A 239 -4.91 15.12 0.34
C ILE A 239 -5.32 15.29 -1.13
N PHE A 240 -6.62 15.15 -1.44
CA PHE A 240 -7.13 15.31 -2.81
C PHE A 240 -6.98 16.74 -3.31
N LYS A 241 -7.33 17.72 -2.47
CA LYS A 241 -7.14 19.13 -2.79
C LYS A 241 -5.67 19.49 -2.92
N SER A 242 -4.81 18.98 -2.03
CA SER A 242 -3.35 19.19 -2.11
C SER A 242 -2.77 18.75 -3.45
N ILE A 243 -3.20 17.58 -3.97
CA ILE A 243 -2.75 17.09 -5.27
C ILE A 243 -3.27 17.98 -6.40
N SER A 244 -4.57 18.31 -6.39
CA SER A 244 -5.21 19.15 -7.41
C SER A 244 -4.52 20.51 -7.51
N ASP A 245 -4.43 21.23 -6.40
CA ASP A 245 -3.77 22.53 -6.29
C ASP A 245 -2.28 22.43 -6.66
N GLY A 246 -1.61 21.36 -6.24
CA GLY A 246 -0.20 21.13 -6.54
C GLY A 246 0.06 20.95 -8.04
N VAL A 247 -0.76 20.16 -8.72
CA VAL A 247 -0.68 19.96 -10.17
C VAL A 247 -0.97 21.27 -10.90
N GLU A 248 -1.97 22.03 -10.48
CA GLU A 248 -2.30 23.33 -11.07
C GLU A 248 -1.18 24.35 -10.89
N LYS A 249 -0.78 24.61 -9.64
CA LYS A 249 0.20 25.66 -9.33
C LYS A 249 1.59 25.34 -9.85
N ILE A 250 2.04 24.09 -9.75
CA ILE A 250 3.42 23.69 -10.05
C ILE A 250 3.59 23.26 -11.51
N LEU A 251 2.61 22.57 -12.10
CA LEU A 251 2.71 22.00 -13.44
C LEU A 251 1.86 22.74 -14.48
N GLN A 252 1.05 23.73 -14.08
CA GLN A 252 0.15 24.47 -14.97
C GLN A 252 -0.76 23.52 -15.75
N SER A 253 -1.25 22.49 -15.05
CA SER A 253 -2.07 21.42 -15.59
C SER A 253 -3.26 21.14 -14.67
N THR A 254 -4.18 20.29 -15.10
CA THR A 254 -5.40 19.98 -14.34
C THR A 254 -5.39 18.51 -13.95
N PHE A 255 -5.68 18.22 -12.68
CA PHE A 255 -5.88 16.85 -12.20
C PHE A 255 -7.35 16.61 -11.87
N MET A 256 -8.05 15.90 -12.74
CA MET A 256 -9.47 15.55 -12.58
C MET A 256 -9.65 14.04 -12.81
N PRO A 257 -9.46 13.21 -11.77
CA PRO A 257 -9.64 11.76 -11.89
C PRO A 257 -11.09 11.39 -12.25
N GLU A 258 -11.24 10.48 -13.20
CA GLU A 258 -12.52 9.94 -13.67
C GLU A 258 -13.07 8.86 -12.75
N VAL A 259 -12.21 8.21 -11.95
CA VAL A 259 -12.61 7.11 -11.07
C VAL A 259 -11.71 6.99 -9.84
N LEU A 260 -12.32 6.74 -8.70
CA LEU A 260 -11.66 6.37 -7.44
C LEU A 260 -11.63 4.84 -7.28
N ILE A 261 -10.51 4.26 -6.85
CA ILE A 261 -10.40 2.87 -6.40
C ILE A 261 -10.07 2.86 -4.91
N ALA A 262 -10.99 2.34 -4.10
CA ALA A 262 -10.88 2.35 -2.64
C ALA A 262 -11.55 1.11 -2.01
N ASP A 263 -11.44 0.97 -0.69
CA ASP A 263 -11.98 -0.15 0.09
C ASP A 263 -13.47 0.00 0.48
N GLY A 264 -14.15 1.02 -0.04
CA GLY A 264 -15.56 1.29 0.27
C GLY A 264 -15.78 2.26 1.43
N SER A 265 -14.73 2.87 1.97
CA SER A 265 -14.84 3.92 3.00
C SER A 265 -15.69 5.11 2.53
N GLY A 266 -16.73 5.43 3.30
CA GLY A 266 -17.60 6.58 3.06
C GLY A 266 -16.85 7.92 3.14
N ALA A 267 -15.85 8.02 4.03
CA ALA A 267 -15.00 9.20 4.16
C ALA A 267 -14.25 9.51 2.86
N ILE A 268 -13.62 8.50 2.25
CA ILE A 268 -12.89 8.64 0.98
C ILE A 268 -13.86 9.01 -0.15
N ARG A 269 -15.00 8.33 -0.23
CA ARG A 269 -16.01 8.56 -1.28
C ARG A 269 -16.57 9.98 -1.22
N ASN A 270 -16.92 10.46 -0.04
CA ASN A 270 -17.49 11.80 0.15
C ASN A 270 -16.45 12.88 -0.16
N ALA A 271 -15.21 12.70 0.29
CA ALA A 271 -14.11 13.60 -0.03
C ALA A 271 -13.86 13.68 -1.54
N PHE A 272 -13.83 12.54 -2.23
CA PHE A 272 -13.64 12.46 -3.68
C PHE A 272 -14.77 13.19 -4.43
N THR A 273 -16.02 12.97 -3.99
CA THR A 273 -17.20 13.62 -4.55
C THR A 273 -17.14 15.14 -4.38
N LYS A 274 -16.74 15.61 -3.20
CA LYS A 274 -16.66 17.04 -2.89
C LYS A 274 -15.54 17.76 -3.65
N ILE A 275 -14.37 17.15 -3.78
CA ILE A 275 -13.21 17.80 -4.41
C ILE A 275 -13.27 17.75 -5.93
N PHE A 276 -13.68 16.61 -6.51
CA PHE A 276 -13.63 16.41 -7.97
C PHE A 276 -15.00 16.42 -8.65
N ASN A 277 -16.07 16.69 -7.91
CA ASN A 277 -17.46 16.63 -8.41
C ASN A 277 -17.77 15.31 -9.13
N ASN A 278 -17.19 14.21 -8.65
CA ASN A 278 -17.26 12.89 -9.24
C ASN A 278 -17.55 11.84 -8.17
N SER A 279 -18.55 10.99 -8.38
CA SER A 279 -18.95 9.95 -7.43
C SER A 279 -18.62 8.53 -7.89
N LYS A 280 -17.93 8.38 -9.03
CA LYS A 280 -17.57 7.09 -9.60
C LYS A 280 -16.44 6.45 -8.79
N MET A 281 -16.80 5.42 -8.02
CA MET A 281 -15.88 4.67 -7.19
C MET A 281 -15.97 3.18 -7.52
N VAL A 282 -14.85 2.56 -7.84
CA VAL A 282 -14.70 1.11 -7.93
C VAL A 282 -14.47 0.57 -6.53
N MET A 283 -15.41 -0.25 -6.06
CA MET A 283 -15.28 -0.95 -4.79
C MET A 283 -14.24 -2.08 -4.91
N CYS A 284 -13.22 -2.07 -4.06
CA CYS A 284 -12.17 -3.08 -4.09
C CYS A 284 -12.73 -4.49 -3.85
N TRP A 285 -12.69 -5.33 -4.89
CA TRP A 285 -13.12 -6.72 -4.86
C TRP A 285 -12.44 -7.54 -3.75
N ALA A 286 -11.14 -7.33 -3.50
CA ALA A 286 -10.43 -8.08 -2.46
C ALA A 286 -10.98 -7.76 -1.05
N HIS A 287 -11.33 -6.50 -0.78
CA HIS A 287 -11.97 -6.08 0.47
C HIS A 287 -13.40 -6.61 0.58
N MET A 288 -14.19 -6.46 -0.49
CA MET A 288 -15.55 -6.99 -0.56
C MET A 288 -15.56 -8.49 -0.28
N ARG A 289 -14.79 -9.27 -1.05
CA ARG A 289 -14.73 -10.73 -0.93
C ARG A 289 -14.28 -11.18 0.46
N ARG A 290 -13.33 -10.48 1.08
CA ARG A 290 -12.91 -10.73 2.47
C ARG A 290 -14.06 -10.53 3.46
N ASN A 291 -14.87 -9.49 3.28
CA ASN A 291 -16.02 -9.22 4.15
C ASN A 291 -17.16 -10.23 3.94
N VAL A 292 -17.45 -10.57 2.69
CA VAL A 292 -18.40 -11.63 2.34
C VAL A 292 -17.97 -12.98 2.95
N ASN A 293 -16.71 -13.37 2.79
CA ASN A 293 -16.18 -14.62 3.37
C ASN A 293 -16.39 -14.71 4.90
N LYS A 294 -16.19 -13.60 5.62
CA LYS A 294 -16.44 -13.57 7.07
C LYS A 294 -17.90 -13.84 7.40
N LYS A 295 -18.85 -13.32 6.61
CA LYS A 295 -20.29 -13.53 6.81
C LYS A 295 -20.74 -14.92 6.37
N LEU A 296 -20.15 -15.46 5.30
CA LEU A 296 -20.41 -16.82 4.85
C LEU A 296 -20.03 -17.89 5.88
N ASN A 297 -19.03 -17.62 6.74
CA ASN A 297 -18.66 -18.57 7.81
C ASN A 297 -19.82 -18.90 8.77
N ASN A 298 -20.87 -18.07 8.80
CA ASN A 298 -22.07 -18.32 9.60
C ASN A 298 -23.05 -19.31 8.94
N ILE A 299 -22.87 -19.62 7.65
CA ILE A 299 -23.66 -20.65 6.96
C ILE A 299 -23.10 -22.01 7.35
N GLU A 300 -23.96 -22.90 7.85
CA GLU A 300 -23.56 -24.23 8.33
C GLU A 300 -23.07 -25.13 7.19
N SER A 301 -23.79 -25.14 6.07
CA SER A 301 -23.50 -26.01 4.93
C SER A 301 -22.23 -25.56 4.21
N TYR A 302 -21.19 -26.39 4.24
CA TYR A 302 -19.96 -26.15 3.50
C TYR A 302 -20.20 -26.06 1.99
N ASP A 303 -21.02 -26.95 1.44
CA ASP A 303 -21.32 -26.98 0.00
C ASP A 303 -22.08 -25.73 -0.43
N ALA A 304 -23.04 -25.26 0.39
CA ALA A 304 -23.74 -24.00 0.12
C ALA A 304 -22.77 -22.81 0.11
N ARG A 305 -21.81 -22.76 1.04
CA ARG A 305 -20.78 -21.71 1.07
C ARG A 305 -19.93 -21.70 -0.19
N GLN A 306 -19.46 -22.86 -0.64
CA GLN A 306 -18.63 -22.96 -1.85
C GLN A 306 -19.42 -22.59 -3.10
N GLU A 307 -20.65 -23.08 -3.22
CA GLU A 307 -21.54 -22.77 -4.34
C GLU A 307 -21.86 -21.28 -4.40
N MET A 308 -22.17 -20.65 -3.27
CA MET A 308 -22.45 -19.22 -3.20
C MET A 308 -21.21 -18.38 -3.54
N LEU A 309 -20.02 -18.82 -3.12
CA LEU A 309 -18.77 -18.15 -3.51
C LEU A 309 -18.49 -18.24 -5.00
N ASP A 310 -18.69 -19.40 -5.64
CA ASP A 310 -18.59 -19.50 -7.10
C ASP A 310 -19.59 -18.56 -7.78
N ASP A 311 -20.83 -18.50 -7.27
CA ASP A 311 -21.86 -17.61 -7.80
C ASP A 311 -21.46 -16.12 -7.70
N ILE A 312 -20.93 -15.69 -6.55
CA ILE A 312 -20.43 -14.32 -6.35
C ILE A 312 -19.20 -14.04 -7.23
N ASP A 313 -18.29 -15.01 -7.38
CA ASP A 313 -17.15 -14.92 -8.28
C ASP A 313 -17.61 -14.79 -9.75
N LYS A 314 -18.76 -15.36 -10.16
CA LYS A 314 -19.36 -15.12 -11.49
C LYS A 314 -19.98 -13.74 -11.62
N LEU A 315 -20.67 -13.24 -10.59
CA LEU A 315 -21.19 -11.87 -10.58
C LEU A 315 -20.06 -10.86 -10.77
N GLN A 316 -18.91 -11.10 -10.15
CA GLN A 316 -17.71 -10.27 -10.27
C GLN A 316 -17.26 -10.09 -11.72
N LEU A 317 -17.46 -11.11 -12.55
CA LEU A 317 -17.02 -11.13 -13.94
C LEU A 317 -18.05 -10.60 -14.94
N CYS A 318 -19.16 -10.00 -14.48
CA CYS A 318 -20.13 -9.38 -15.36
C CYS A 318 -19.50 -8.27 -16.20
N GLU A 319 -19.74 -8.29 -17.51
CA GLU A 319 -19.13 -7.35 -18.48
C GLU A 319 -19.82 -5.98 -18.55
N SER A 320 -21.01 -5.84 -17.94
CA SER A 320 -21.79 -4.61 -17.98
C SER A 320 -22.80 -4.54 -16.85
N GLU A 321 -23.21 -3.32 -16.50
CA GLU A 321 -24.22 -3.04 -15.48
C GLU A 321 -25.53 -3.80 -15.71
N THR A 322 -26.04 -3.83 -16.95
CA THR A 322 -27.27 -4.56 -17.29
C THR A 322 -27.16 -6.06 -16.97
N ILE A 323 -26.01 -6.67 -17.26
CA ILE A 323 -25.80 -8.10 -16.98
C ILE A 323 -25.68 -8.30 -15.48
N PHE A 324 -24.93 -7.44 -14.80
CA PHE A 324 -24.77 -7.49 -13.35
C PHE A 324 -26.11 -7.39 -12.63
N LYS A 325 -26.95 -6.40 -12.95
CA LYS A 325 -28.29 -6.24 -12.35
C LYS A 325 -29.20 -7.46 -12.59
N ASN A 326 -29.24 -7.98 -13.82
CA ASN A 326 -30.03 -9.16 -14.14
C ASN A 326 -29.54 -10.41 -13.40
N ALA A 327 -28.22 -10.63 -13.39
CA ALA A 327 -27.60 -11.76 -12.70
C ALA A 327 -27.80 -11.66 -11.18
N SER A 328 -27.66 -10.46 -10.60
CA SER A 328 -27.91 -10.20 -9.18
C SER A 328 -29.37 -10.49 -8.80
N SER A 329 -30.35 -10.11 -9.62
CA SER A 329 -31.76 -10.49 -9.37
C SER A 329 -31.97 -12.01 -9.36
N LEU A 330 -31.32 -12.73 -10.27
CA LEU A 330 -31.38 -14.20 -10.31
C LEU A 330 -30.63 -14.84 -9.14
N PHE A 331 -29.53 -14.24 -8.69
CA PHE A 331 -28.78 -14.64 -7.50
C PHE A 331 -29.68 -14.54 -6.27
N MET A 332 -30.35 -13.40 -6.08
CA MET A 332 -31.30 -13.20 -4.98
C MET A 332 -32.44 -14.22 -5.02
N LYS A 333 -33.02 -14.47 -6.20
CA LYS A 333 -34.05 -15.50 -6.37
C LYS A 333 -33.58 -16.90 -5.97
N LYS A 334 -32.30 -17.24 -6.20
CA LYS A 334 -31.69 -18.52 -5.82
C LYS A 334 -31.43 -18.63 -4.32
N TRP A 335 -30.84 -17.58 -3.73
CA TRP A 335 -30.29 -17.65 -2.38
C TRP A 335 -31.23 -17.16 -1.27
N SER A 336 -32.15 -16.23 -1.54
CA SER A 336 -33.07 -15.71 -0.51
C SER A 336 -33.94 -16.79 0.16
N LYS A 337 -34.21 -17.90 -0.54
CA LYS A 337 -34.97 -19.03 0.00
C LYS A 337 -34.12 -20.03 0.79
N ARG A 338 -32.81 -20.09 0.50
CA ARG A 338 -31.86 -21.06 1.09
C ARG A 338 -31.14 -20.46 2.29
N GLU A 339 -30.71 -19.20 2.16
CA GLU A 339 -29.85 -18.47 3.09
C GLU A 339 -30.37 -17.03 3.20
N HIS A 340 -31.53 -16.86 3.85
CA HIS A 340 -32.27 -15.59 3.89
C HIS A 340 -31.41 -14.45 4.47
N ASP A 341 -30.86 -14.64 5.67
CA ASP A 341 -30.14 -13.59 6.41
C ASP A 341 -28.87 -13.14 5.67
N PHE A 342 -28.15 -14.09 5.07
CA PHE A 342 -27.01 -13.75 4.21
C PHE A 342 -27.46 -12.94 3.00
N SER A 343 -28.56 -13.35 2.36
CA SER A 343 -29.06 -12.70 1.16
C SER A 343 -29.50 -11.26 1.44
N GLU A 344 -30.22 -11.02 2.54
CA GLU A 344 -30.62 -9.67 2.96
C GLU A 344 -29.40 -8.78 3.23
N TYR A 345 -28.39 -9.30 3.95
CA TYR A 345 -27.10 -8.63 4.13
C TYR A 345 -26.43 -8.31 2.79
N PHE A 346 -26.35 -9.29 1.90
CA PHE A 346 -25.64 -9.15 0.63
C PHE A 346 -26.31 -8.15 -0.29
N GLU A 347 -27.65 -8.15 -0.36
CA GLU A 347 -28.41 -7.20 -1.15
C GLU A 347 -28.24 -5.77 -0.64
N LYS A 348 -28.38 -5.57 0.67
CA LYS A 348 -28.23 -4.25 1.28
C LYS A 348 -26.84 -3.67 1.05
N GLU A 349 -25.80 -4.42 1.43
CA GLU A 349 -24.43 -3.91 1.43
C GLU A 349 -23.80 -3.89 0.03
N TRP A 350 -23.93 -4.98 -0.73
CA TRP A 350 -23.12 -5.22 -1.94
C TRP A 350 -23.88 -5.07 -3.25
N LEU A 351 -25.21 -4.92 -3.22
CA LEU A 351 -26.02 -4.68 -4.42
C LEU A 351 -26.73 -3.32 -4.44
N LYS A 352 -26.92 -2.68 -3.28
CA LYS A 352 -27.57 -1.36 -3.16
C LYS A 352 -26.60 -0.25 -2.73
N THR A 353 -25.74 -0.51 -1.75
CA THR A 353 -24.84 0.52 -1.20
C THR A 353 -23.48 0.57 -1.91
N LEU A 354 -22.83 -0.58 -2.10
CA LEU A 354 -21.51 -0.72 -2.73
C LEU A 354 -21.57 -1.72 -3.89
N ASP A 355 -22.23 -1.36 -4.99
CA ASP A 355 -22.51 -2.24 -6.15
C ASP A 355 -21.45 -2.21 -7.26
N SER A 356 -20.32 -1.53 -7.03
CA SER A 356 -19.31 -1.20 -8.04
C SER A 356 -18.06 -2.09 -8.03
N TRP A 357 -18.19 -3.37 -7.66
CA TRP A 357 -17.07 -4.32 -7.49
C TRP A 357 -16.89 -5.31 -8.65
N TYR A 358 -17.78 -5.28 -9.66
CA TYR A 358 -17.71 -6.15 -10.83
C TYR A 358 -16.82 -5.54 -11.93
N GLU A 359 -16.19 -6.39 -12.75
CA GLU A 359 -15.20 -5.99 -13.77
C GLU A 359 -15.75 -5.01 -14.81
N GLY A 360 -17.00 -5.21 -15.23
CA GLY A 360 -17.67 -4.36 -16.20
C GLY A 360 -18.13 -3.00 -15.67
N TYR A 361 -17.90 -2.67 -14.40
CA TYR A 361 -18.28 -1.38 -13.82
C TYR A 361 -17.45 -0.24 -14.43
N ASN A 362 -16.13 -0.45 -14.57
CA ASN A 362 -15.26 0.47 -15.26
C ASN A 362 -14.14 -0.27 -16.01
N ASN A 363 -14.26 -0.36 -17.33
CA ASN A 363 -13.26 -0.98 -18.19
C ASN A 363 -11.89 -0.31 -18.02
N PHE A 364 -10.82 -1.10 -18.14
CA PHE A 364 -9.43 -0.63 -18.02
C PHE A 364 -9.09 0.01 -16.66
N THR A 365 -9.89 -0.28 -15.63
CA THR A 365 -9.60 0.10 -14.25
C THR A 365 -9.58 -1.15 -13.40
N PRO A 366 -8.61 -1.32 -12.50
CA PRO A 366 -8.54 -2.53 -11.70
C PRO A 366 -9.70 -2.56 -10.70
N SER A 367 -10.41 -3.68 -10.64
CA SER A 367 -11.43 -3.95 -9.62
C SER A 367 -10.85 -4.16 -8.21
N THR A 368 -9.52 -4.09 -8.04
CA THR A 368 -8.82 -4.32 -6.78
C THR A 368 -7.80 -3.24 -6.48
N ASN A 369 -7.63 -2.90 -5.21
CA ASN A 369 -6.58 -2.00 -4.72
C ASN A 369 -5.25 -2.73 -4.36
N ASN A 370 -5.03 -3.93 -4.92
CA ASN A 370 -3.91 -4.80 -4.55
C ASN A 370 -2.53 -4.14 -4.76
N SER A 371 -2.39 -3.29 -5.78
CA SER A 371 -1.13 -2.59 -6.05
C SER A 371 -0.79 -1.56 -4.96
N LEU A 372 -1.82 -0.92 -4.38
CA LEU A 372 -1.67 -0.05 -3.22
C LEU A 372 -1.36 -0.87 -1.96
N GLU A 373 -2.10 -1.94 -1.69
CA GLU A 373 -1.79 -2.84 -0.56
C GLU A 373 -0.35 -3.38 -0.63
N ALA A 374 0.13 -3.72 -1.82
CA ALA A 374 1.51 -4.14 -2.04
C ALA A 374 2.52 -3.01 -1.72
N THR A 375 2.20 -1.77 -2.07
CA THR A 375 3.03 -0.60 -1.73
C THR A 375 3.03 -0.34 -0.23
N ASN A 376 1.88 -0.45 0.45
CA ASN A 376 1.77 -0.39 1.90
C ASN A 376 2.64 -1.44 2.59
N ARG A 377 2.68 -2.65 2.02
CA ARG A 377 3.55 -3.74 2.49
C ARG A 377 5.02 -3.39 2.28
N VAL A 378 5.43 -2.87 1.13
CA VAL A 378 6.82 -2.44 0.86
C VAL A 378 7.27 -1.37 1.86
N ILE A 379 6.43 -0.38 2.17
CA ILE A 379 6.75 0.61 3.21
C ILE A 379 7.02 -0.07 4.54
N LYS A 380 6.14 -0.99 4.95
CA LYS A 380 6.29 -1.72 6.21
C LYS A 380 7.53 -2.61 6.21
N ASP A 381 7.81 -3.31 5.12
CA ASP A 381 8.88 -4.31 5.09
C ASP A 381 10.27 -3.69 4.87
N GLU A 382 10.37 -2.68 4.02
CA GLU A 382 11.65 -2.14 3.54
C GLU A 382 11.98 -0.73 4.07
N HIS A 383 10.99 0.08 4.43
CA HIS A 383 11.22 1.45 4.90
C HIS A 383 11.16 1.57 6.42
N THR A 384 10.22 0.87 7.07
CA THR A 384 10.11 0.86 8.53
C THR A 384 10.52 -0.47 9.15
N PHE A 385 10.77 -1.51 8.34
CA PHE A 385 11.15 -2.85 8.80
C PHE A 385 10.17 -3.47 9.82
N ARG A 386 8.90 -3.09 9.73
CA ARG A 386 7.78 -3.38 10.64
C ARG A 386 7.96 -2.82 12.04
N GLU A 387 8.88 -1.89 12.21
CA GLU A 387 9.01 -1.10 13.43
C GLU A 387 8.14 0.16 13.31
N ARG A 388 7.62 0.60 14.45
CA ARG A 388 7.00 1.92 14.55
C ARG A 388 8.10 2.92 14.87
N HIS A 389 7.95 4.16 14.40
CA HIS A 389 8.90 5.24 14.67
C HIS A 389 8.23 6.46 15.32
N THR A 390 8.98 7.29 16.04
CA THR A 390 8.43 8.58 16.50
C THR A 390 8.03 9.42 15.28
N LEU A 391 7.05 10.32 15.43
CA LEU A 391 6.60 11.17 14.32
C LEU A 391 7.75 11.95 13.64
N SER A 392 8.65 12.56 14.42
CA SER A 392 9.86 13.22 13.90
C SER A 392 10.72 12.27 13.04
N ARG A 393 10.96 11.04 13.53
CA ARG A 393 11.72 10.05 12.76
C ARG A 393 10.97 9.60 11.51
N PHE A 394 9.65 9.41 11.63
CA PHE A 394 8.82 9.00 10.52
C PHE A 394 8.76 10.09 9.43
N PHE A 395 8.78 11.37 9.79
CA PHE A 395 8.90 12.47 8.83
C PHE A 395 10.15 12.33 7.95
N THR A 396 11.29 11.97 8.54
CA THR A 396 12.52 11.69 7.76
C THR A 396 12.33 10.47 6.85
N ILE A 397 11.72 9.39 7.37
CA ILE A 397 11.46 8.17 6.59
C ILE A 397 10.48 8.43 5.44
N ALA A 398 9.49 9.29 5.64
CA ALA A 398 8.52 9.71 4.62
C ALA A 398 9.22 10.42 3.45
N ASN A 399 10.16 11.34 3.76
CA ASN A 399 10.99 11.97 2.74
C ASN A 399 11.81 10.92 1.96
N ASP A 400 12.41 9.95 2.65
CA ASP A 400 13.13 8.84 1.99
C ASP A 400 12.23 7.98 1.09
N ILE A 401 10.99 7.72 1.51
CA ILE A 401 10.00 6.96 0.75
C ILE A 401 9.69 7.67 -0.56
N VAL A 402 9.29 8.94 -0.48
CA VAL A 402 8.91 9.75 -1.64
C VAL A 402 10.11 9.95 -2.58
N ASN A 403 11.30 10.19 -2.02
CA ASN A 403 12.54 10.27 -2.80
C ASN A 403 12.83 8.98 -3.57
N ARG A 404 12.70 7.81 -2.92
CA ARG A 404 12.89 6.51 -3.58
C ARG A 404 11.88 6.31 -4.72
N TRP A 405 10.60 6.63 -4.48
CA TRP A 405 9.56 6.52 -5.52
C TRP A 405 9.81 7.43 -6.71
N SER A 406 10.28 8.65 -6.48
CA SER A 406 10.62 9.58 -7.55
C SER A 406 11.84 9.10 -8.33
N LYS A 407 12.93 8.75 -7.64
CA LYS A 407 14.18 8.29 -8.27
C LYS A 407 13.97 7.02 -9.10
N SER A 408 13.20 6.05 -8.61
CA SER A 408 12.93 4.82 -9.37
C SER A 408 12.13 5.08 -10.65
N ARG A 409 11.51 6.26 -10.81
CA ARG A 409 10.73 6.67 -12.00
C ARG A 409 11.49 7.69 -12.86
N ASN A 410 12.76 7.96 -12.56
CA ASN A 410 13.61 8.79 -13.39
C ASN A 410 14.12 7.96 -14.58
N GLN A 411 13.83 8.41 -15.81
CA GLN A 411 14.18 7.72 -17.04
C GLN A 411 15.70 7.57 -17.25
N ASN A 412 16.51 8.38 -16.57
CA ASN A 412 17.97 8.31 -16.63
C ASN A 412 18.57 7.20 -15.74
N GLN A 413 17.76 6.45 -15.00
CA GLN A 413 18.22 5.29 -14.23
C GLN A 413 18.45 4.07 -15.13
N THR A 414 19.26 3.12 -14.67
CA THR A 414 19.57 1.88 -15.41
C THR A 414 18.34 0.99 -15.63
N ASP A 415 17.44 0.94 -14.65
CA ASP A 415 16.19 0.16 -14.71
C ASP A 415 15.02 1.00 -14.17
N PRO A 416 14.48 1.93 -14.97
CA PRO A 416 13.43 2.82 -14.53
C PRO A 416 12.08 2.10 -14.47
N ILE A 417 11.28 2.41 -13.45
CA ILE A 417 9.87 2.07 -13.41
C ILE A 417 9.14 2.96 -14.42
N ILE A 418 8.86 2.38 -15.59
CA ILE A 418 8.10 3.01 -16.67
C ILE A 418 6.60 2.94 -16.37
N TYR A 419 5.89 4.03 -16.65
CA TYR A 419 4.43 4.05 -16.61
C TYR A 419 3.87 3.40 -17.87
N SER A 420 3.22 2.25 -17.74
CA SER A 420 2.71 1.53 -18.92
C SER A 420 1.39 2.12 -19.43
N ILE A 421 1.39 2.58 -20.68
CA ILE A 421 0.20 3.13 -21.37
C ILE A 421 -0.58 2.07 -22.16
N GLU A 422 -0.03 0.86 -22.29
CA GLU A 422 -0.68 -0.30 -22.89
C GLU A 422 -0.28 -1.58 -22.10
N PRO A 423 -1.09 -2.66 -22.12
CA PRO A 423 -0.76 -3.86 -21.36
C PRO A 423 0.43 -4.61 -21.97
N THR A 424 1.43 -4.92 -21.15
CA THR A 424 2.60 -5.72 -21.54
C THR A 424 2.19 -7.17 -21.77
N ILE A 425 2.58 -7.74 -22.92
CA ILE A 425 2.24 -9.11 -23.28
C ILE A 425 3.38 -10.06 -22.88
N ALA A 426 3.21 -10.76 -21.76
CA ALA A 426 4.15 -11.78 -21.30
C ALA A 426 4.29 -12.95 -22.30
N LEU A 427 5.48 -13.58 -22.34
CA LEU A 427 5.79 -14.69 -23.24
C LEU A 427 4.81 -15.88 -23.11
N GLN A 428 4.40 -16.22 -21.89
CA GLN A 428 3.40 -17.27 -21.67
C GLN A 428 2.07 -16.94 -22.36
N LYS A 429 1.67 -15.67 -22.37
CA LYS A 429 0.42 -15.22 -23.01
C LYS A 429 0.54 -15.29 -24.54
N TRP A 430 1.69 -14.90 -25.09
CA TRP A 430 2.01 -15.13 -26.51
C TRP A 430 1.92 -16.60 -26.90
N THR A 431 2.50 -17.48 -26.09
CA THR A 431 2.50 -18.95 -26.32
C THR A 431 1.07 -19.49 -26.31
N ASN A 432 0.28 -19.14 -25.29
CA ASN A 432 -1.13 -19.54 -25.19
C ASN A 432 -1.96 -19.01 -26.36
N ALA A 433 -1.69 -17.79 -26.83
CA ALA A 433 -2.35 -17.18 -27.98
C ALA A 433 -1.98 -17.90 -29.29
N TYR A 434 -0.72 -18.29 -29.45
CA TYR A 434 -0.25 -19.06 -30.61
C TYR A 434 -0.91 -20.44 -30.70
N HIS A 435 -0.99 -21.16 -29.57
CA HIS A 435 -1.72 -22.43 -29.52
C HIS A 435 -3.20 -22.27 -29.84
N PHE A 436 -3.86 -21.23 -29.31
CA PHE A 436 -5.24 -20.92 -29.68
C PHE A 436 -5.36 -20.60 -31.18
N ALA A 437 -4.46 -19.79 -31.74
CA ALA A 437 -4.47 -19.42 -33.14
C ALA A 437 -4.37 -20.67 -34.05
N LYS A 438 -3.59 -21.68 -33.66
CA LYS A 438 -3.46 -22.97 -34.35
C LYS A 438 -4.57 -23.99 -34.06
N SER A 439 -5.39 -23.77 -33.03
CA SER A 439 -6.44 -24.72 -32.66
C SER A 439 -7.54 -24.83 -33.72
N SER A 440 -8.24 -25.96 -33.76
CA SER A 440 -9.39 -26.19 -34.64
C SER A 440 -10.68 -25.51 -34.17
N LYS A 441 -10.64 -24.70 -33.09
CA LYS A 441 -11.84 -24.02 -32.58
C LYS A 441 -12.46 -23.13 -33.66
N SER A 442 -13.75 -23.31 -33.88
CA SER A 442 -14.56 -22.51 -34.80
C SER A 442 -14.58 -21.05 -34.35
N VAL A 443 -14.54 -20.13 -35.31
CA VAL A 443 -14.73 -18.70 -35.08
C VAL A 443 -15.84 -18.24 -35.99
N LEU A 444 -16.90 -17.67 -35.41
CA LEU A 444 -17.96 -17.04 -36.19
C LEU A 444 -17.76 -15.53 -36.19
N GLN A 445 -17.57 -14.98 -37.39
CA GLN A 445 -17.43 -13.55 -37.61
C GLN A 445 -18.81 -12.94 -37.85
N ILE A 446 -19.12 -11.84 -37.17
CA ILE A 446 -20.33 -11.05 -37.36
C ILE A 446 -19.93 -9.57 -37.37
N SER A 447 -20.44 -8.80 -38.33
CA SER A 447 -20.18 -7.35 -38.38
C SER A 447 -20.54 -6.71 -37.04
N SER A 448 -19.61 -5.91 -36.49
CA SER A 448 -19.89 -5.21 -35.25
C SER A 448 -20.88 -4.08 -35.50
N LYS A 449 -21.60 -3.67 -34.46
CA LYS A 449 -22.42 -2.45 -34.52
C LYS A 449 -21.55 -1.19 -34.60
N ARG A 450 -20.31 -1.28 -34.12
CA ARG A 450 -19.34 -0.17 -34.15
C ARG A 450 -18.65 -0.15 -35.51
N LYS A 451 -18.77 0.96 -36.24
CA LYS A 451 -18.10 1.16 -37.54
C LYS A 451 -16.58 1.01 -37.37
N GLY A 452 -15.95 0.27 -38.28
CA GLY A 452 -14.50 0.00 -38.24
C GLY A 452 -14.08 -1.09 -37.24
N PHE A 453 -15.04 -1.88 -36.74
CA PHE A 453 -14.76 -3.01 -35.86
C PHE A 453 -15.52 -4.25 -36.31
N THR A 454 -14.94 -5.41 -35.99
CA THR A 454 -15.52 -6.72 -36.27
C THR A 454 -15.66 -7.54 -35.00
N ASP A 455 -16.81 -8.20 -34.80
CA ASP A 455 -17.05 -9.10 -33.67
C ASP A 455 -16.77 -10.57 -34.08
N TYR A 456 -15.99 -11.26 -33.28
CA TYR A 456 -15.68 -12.68 -33.41
C TYR A 456 -16.19 -13.44 -32.19
N TYR A 457 -16.90 -14.54 -32.43
CA TYR A 457 -17.48 -15.38 -31.38
C TYR A 457 -16.80 -16.75 -31.40
N ILE A 458 -16.33 -17.18 -30.23
CA ILE A 458 -15.63 -18.46 -30.05
C ILE A 458 -16.21 -19.25 -28.87
N PRO A 459 -16.17 -20.58 -28.92
CA PRO A 459 -16.59 -21.41 -27.79
C PRO A 459 -15.56 -21.37 -26.65
N ALA A 460 -16.06 -21.24 -25.42
CA ALA A 460 -15.27 -21.31 -24.19
C ALA A 460 -14.87 -22.75 -23.84
N GLY A 461 -13.95 -22.90 -22.89
CA GLY A 461 -13.51 -24.21 -22.40
C GLY A 461 -12.96 -25.12 -23.50
N GLU A 462 -13.33 -26.41 -23.46
CA GLU A 462 -12.88 -27.44 -24.40
C GLU A 462 -13.74 -27.55 -25.67
N ALA A 463 -14.91 -26.91 -25.69
CA ALA A 463 -15.84 -26.97 -26.82
C ALA A 463 -15.17 -26.47 -28.11
N GLN A 464 -15.35 -27.21 -29.20
CA GLN A 464 -14.67 -26.92 -30.48
C GLN A 464 -15.50 -26.02 -31.40
N ASN A 465 -16.83 -26.14 -31.33
CA ASN A 465 -17.74 -25.48 -32.26
C ASN A 465 -18.71 -24.54 -31.53
N ILE A 466 -19.15 -23.50 -32.23
CA ILE A 466 -20.22 -22.58 -31.81
C ILE A 466 -21.17 -22.36 -32.98
N THR A 467 -22.47 -22.30 -32.70
CA THR A 467 -23.52 -22.10 -33.70
C THR A 467 -24.11 -20.68 -33.68
N THR A 468 -24.69 -20.24 -34.79
CA THR A 468 -25.39 -18.95 -34.88
C THR A 468 -26.56 -18.87 -33.89
N ASN A 469 -27.26 -19.98 -33.65
CA ASN A 469 -28.37 -20.06 -32.69
C ASN A 469 -27.89 -19.83 -31.25
N GLU A 470 -26.75 -20.37 -30.86
CA GLU A 470 -26.15 -20.12 -29.55
C GLU A 470 -25.73 -18.65 -29.38
N ILE A 471 -25.16 -18.04 -30.42
CA ILE A 471 -24.83 -16.61 -30.41
C ILE A 471 -26.09 -15.76 -30.29
N GLN A 472 -27.18 -16.10 -30.99
CA GLN A 472 -28.45 -15.39 -30.86
C GLN A 472 -29.01 -15.51 -29.44
N LYS A 473 -28.95 -16.70 -28.82
CA LYS A 473 -29.34 -16.90 -27.41
C LYS A 473 -28.48 -16.06 -26.46
N TYR A 474 -27.16 -16.06 -26.64
CA TYR A 474 -26.22 -15.21 -25.88
C TYR A 474 -26.57 -13.73 -26.00
N LYS A 475 -26.79 -13.24 -27.22
CA LYS A 475 -27.13 -11.83 -27.48
C LYS A 475 -28.45 -11.39 -26.85
N ARG A 476 -29.39 -12.30 -26.60
CA ARG A 476 -30.66 -11.98 -25.93
C ARG A 476 -30.47 -11.58 -24.47
N LYS A 477 -29.39 -12.04 -23.80
CA LYS A 477 -29.08 -11.72 -22.38
C LYS A 477 -30.28 -11.94 -21.45
N LYS A 478 -31.04 -13.03 -21.67
CA LYS A 478 -32.21 -13.42 -20.89
C LYS A 478 -31.97 -14.78 -20.26
N TRP A 479 -32.17 -14.87 -18.95
CA TRP A 479 -32.01 -16.08 -18.15
C TRP A 479 -33.15 -16.19 -17.15
N THR A 480 -33.55 -17.42 -16.81
CA THR A 480 -34.65 -17.71 -15.88
C THR A 480 -34.16 -18.16 -14.50
N SER A 481 -32.90 -18.59 -14.40
CA SER A 481 -32.20 -18.98 -13.17
C SER A 481 -30.75 -18.52 -13.20
N PHE A 482 -30.13 -18.44 -12.01
CA PHE A 482 -28.72 -18.06 -11.91
C PHE A 482 -27.78 -19.09 -12.55
N ASP A 483 -28.07 -20.39 -12.42
CA ASP A 483 -27.26 -21.45 -13.03
C ASP A 483 -27.30 -21.39 -14.57
N GLN A 484 -28.46 -21.03 -15.14
CA GLN A 484 -28.57 -20.78 -16.58
C GLN A 484 -27.76 -19.56 -17.01
N PHE A 485 -27.70 -18.50 -16.17
CA PHE A 485 -26.80 -17.37 -16.40
C PHE A 485 -25.34 -17.82 -16.43
N LYS A 486 -24.88 -18.55 -15.40
CA LYS A 486 -23.49 -19.06 -15.33
C LYS A 486 -23.14 -19.88 -16.56
N ASP A 487 -24.03 -20.78 -16.95
CA ASP A 487 -23.80 -21.67 -18.08
C ASP A 487 -23.75 -20.91 -19.41
N LEU A 488 -24.75 -20.08 -19.71
CA LEU A 488 -24.86 -19.44 -21.02
C LEU A 488 -23.94 -18.23 -21.20
N GLN A 489 -23.71 -17.43 -20.15
CA GLN A 489 -22.88 -16.23 -20.24
C GLN A 489 -21.40 -16.57 -20.44
N PHE A 490 -20.92 -17.64 -19.80
CA PHE A 490 -19.49 -18.02 -19.81
C PHE A 490 -19.16 -19.13 -20.81
N ARG A 491 -20.13 -19.55 -21.64
CA ARG A 491 -19.92 -20.51 -22.75
C ARG A 491 -19.31 -19.87 -23.99
N ILE A 492 -19.43 -18.56 -24.16
CA ILE A 492 -19.05 -17.87 -25.39
C ILE A 492 -18.11 -16.71 -25.07
N TRP A 493 -16.95 -16.71 -25.73
CA TRP A 493 -16.10 -15.52 -25.75
C TRP A 493 -16.40 -14.69 -26.99
N LYS A 494 -16.79 -13.44 -26.76
CA LYS A 494 -16.90 -12.40 -27.78
C LYS A 494 -15.61 -11.60 -27.78
N ILE A 495 -15.03 -11.41 -28.95
CA ILE A 495 -13.84 -10.60 -29.19
C ILE A 495 -14.24 -9.51 -30.19
N THR A 496 -13.91 -8.26 -29.91
CA THR A 496 -14.14 -7.15 -30.84
C THR A 496 -12.78 -6.56 -31.20
N LEU A 497 -12.42 -6.54 -32.48
CA LEU A 497 -11.15 -5.99 -32.98
C LEU A 497 -11.40 -4.84 -33.94
N SER A 498 -10.48 -3.88 -33.98
CA SER A 498 -10.43 -2.84 -35.02
C SER A 498 -10.15 -3.49 -36.37
N ASP A 499 -10.77 -2.96 -37.42
CA ASP A 499 -10.46 -3.34 -38.80
C ASP A 499 -9.07 -2.80 -39.22
N ASN A 500 -8.54 -1.81 -38.49
CA ASN A 500 -7.14 -1.37 -38.62
C ASN A 500 -6.21 -2.37 -37.92
N ALA A 501 -5.40 -3.09 -38.72
CA ALA A 501 -4.46 -4.09 -38.23
C ALA A 501 -3.46 -3.57 -37.19
N SER A 502 -3.07 -2.29 -37.25
CA SER A 502 -2.11 -1.70 -36.30
C SER A 502 -2.68 -1.52 -34.87
N GLU A 503 -4.01 -1.48 -34.74
CA GLU A 503 -4.72 -1.20 -33.49
C GLU A 503 -5.24 -2.46 -32.80
N TRP A 504 -4.82 -3.65 -33.23
CA TRP A 504 -5.37 -4.92 -32.72
C TRP A 504 -5.28 -5.07 -31.19
N LYS A 505 -4.29 -4.42 -30.55
CA LYS A 505 -4.11 -4.41 -29.08
C LYS A 505 -5.26 -3.72 -28.35
N ASN A 506 -5.96 -2.79 -29.01
CA ASN A 506 -7.13 -2.09 -28.48
C ASN A 506 -8.40 -2.97 -28.50
N GLY A 507 -8.26 -4.24 -28.87
CA GLY A 507 -9.34 -5.21 -28.89
C GLY A 507 -10.01 -5.39 -27.53
N LEU A 508 -11.28 -5.74 -27.55
CA LEU A 508 -12.07 -6.07 -26.36
C LEU A 508 -12.38 -7.56 -26.34
N CYS A 509 -12.45 -8.15 -25.15
CA CYS A 509 -12.91 -9.52 -24.99
C CYS A 509 -13.68 -9.69 -23.68
N ASN A 510 -14.77 -10.45 -23.68
CA ASN A 510 -15.55 -10.73 -22.46
C ASN A 510 -14.98 -11.88 -21.60
N CYS A 511 -13.77 -12.36 -21.88
CA CYS A 511 -13.19 -13.45 -21.09
C CYS A 511 -12.56 -12.94 -19.79
N PRO A 512 -12.52 -13.73 -18.70
CA PRO A 512 -11.97 -13.31 -17.41
C PRO A 512 -10.54 -12.76 -17.48
N SER A 513 -9.66 -13.39 -18.28
CA SER A 513 -8.25 -12.92 -18.42
C SER A 513 -8.17 -11.51 -19.01
N PHE A 514 -9.10 -11.11 -19.88
CA PHE A 514 -9.13 -9.74 -20.42
C PHE A 514 -9.50 -8.74 -19.34
N PHE A 515 -10.57 -8.98 -18.58
CA PHE A 515 -10.96 -8.06 -17.53
C PHE A 515 -9.87 -7.87 -16.48
N LYS A 516 -9.18 -8.96 -16.13
CA LYS A 516 -8.05 -8.88 -15.21
C LYS A 516 -6.87 -8.14 -15.85
N GLU A 517 -6.44 -8.48 -17.06
CA GLU A 517 -5.12 -8.08 -17.57
C GLU A 517 -5.15 -7.08 -18.74
N TYR A 518 -6.33 -6.59 -19.14
CA TYR A 518 -6.59 -5.72 -20.29
C TYR A 518 -6.16 -6.25 -21.66
N ILE A 519 -5.59 -7.45 -21.70
CA ILE A 519 -5.23 -8.20 -22.90
C ILE A 519 -5.35 -9.69 -22.61
N CYS A 520 -5.81 -10.48 -23.58
CA CYS A 520 -5.97 -11.92 -23.39
C CYS A 520 -5.47 -12.72 -24.60
N LYS A 521 -5.31 -14.03 -24.41
CA LYS A 521 -4.88 -14.94 -25.48
C LYS A 521 -5.81 -14.93 -26.69
N HIS A 522 -7.09 -14.58 -26.51
CA HIS A 522 -8.07 -14.57 -27.59
C HIS A 522 -7.88 -13.38 -28.53
N ILE A 523 -7.65 -12.18 -27.98
CA ILE A 523 -7.33 -10.97 -28.79
C ILE A 523 -6.05 -11.21 -29.59
N ILE A 524 -4.99 -11.62 -28.90
CA ILE A 524 -3.68 -11.87 -29.52
C ILE A 524 -3.79 -12.98 -30.57
N GLY A 525 -4.46 -14.08 -30.24
CA GLY A 525 -4.56 -15.22 -31.13
C GLY A 525 -5.46 -14.96 -32.35
N MET A 526 -6.51 -14.16 -32.21
CA MET A 526 -7.27 -13.66 -33.35
C MET A 526 -6.44 -12.72 -34.23
N ALA A 527 -5.66 -11.82 -33.63
CA ALA A 527 -4.72 -10.97 -34.38
C ALA A 527 -3.68 -11.81 -35.15
N ILE A 528 -3.20 -12.94 -34.60
CA ILE A 528 -2.34 -13.89 -35.31
C ILE A 528 -3.08 -14.56 -36.48
N ARG A 529 -4.33 -15.03 -36.28
CA ARG A 529 -5.13 -15.65 -37.35
C ARG A 529 -5.40 -14.69 -38.51
N LEU A 530 -5.67 -13.43 -38.18
CA LEU A 530 -5.93 -12.35 -39.14
C LEU A 530 -4.64 -11.75 -39.74
N LYS A 531 -3.46 -12.22 -39.31
CA LYS A 531 -2.14 -11.71 -39.73
C LYS A 531 -1.89 -10.24 -39.36
N PHE A 532 -2.57 -9.72 -38.34
CA PHE A 532 -2.34 -8.37 -37.79
C PHE A 532 -1.06 -8.29 -36.97
N CYS A 533 -0.61 -9.42 -36.41
CA CYS A 533 0.67 -9.50 -35.72
C CYS A 533 1.35 -10.86 -35.94
N LYS A 534 2.66 -10.90 -35.67
CA LYS A 534 3.46 -12.13 -35.67
C LYS A 534 3.89 -12.43 -34.23
N PRO A 535 3.68 -13.66 -33.73
CA PRO A 535 4.16 -14.01 -32.40
C PRO A 535 5.69 -14.07 -32.40
N PRO A 536 6.34 -13.70 -31.29
CA PRO A 536 7.80 -13.77 -31.16
C PRO A 536 8.29 -15.22 -31.38
N PRO A 537 9.50 -15.44 -31.91
CA PRO A 537 10.02 -16.79 -32.16
C PRO A 537 9.96 -17.70 -30.93
N SER A 538 10.34 -17.18 -29.76
CA SER A 538 10.30 -17.90 -28.49
C SER A 538 8.90 -18.36 -28.05
N ALA A 539 7.83 -17.72 -28.53
CA ALA A 539 6.46 -18.17 -28.27
C ALA A 539 6.03 -19.35 -29.16
N LYS A 540 6.84 -19.67 -30.17
CA LYS A 540 6.62 -20.79 -31.09
C LYS A 540 7.43 -22.02 -30.70
N ASP A 541 8.18 -21.96 -29.60
CA ASP A 541 9.04 -23.03 -29.10
C ASP A 541 8.19 -24.25 -28.70
N ILE A 542 7.83 -25.04 -29.71
CA ILE A 542 7.47 -26.43 -29.55
C ILE A 542 8.81 -27.14 -29.35
N PRO A 543 9.03 -27.85 -28.23
CA PRO A 543 10.24 -28.65 -28.10
C PRO A 543 10.35 -29.55 -29.33
N LEU A 544 11.43 -29.38 -30.11
CA LEU A 544 11.82 -30.33 -31.15
C LEU A 544 12.04 -31.64 -30.41
N GLY A 545 11.01 -32.48 -30.39
CA GLY A 545 10.95 -33.62 -29.48
C GLY A 545 12.25 -34.41 -29.57
N GLU A 546 12.87 -34.67 -28.43
CA GLU A 546 13.89 -35.70 -28.37
C GLU A 546 13.29 -36.93 -29.06
N LYS A 547 13.96 -37.37 -30.12
CA LYS A 547 13.60 -38.57 -30.87
C LYS A 547 13.40 -39.66 -29.82
N ARG A 548 12.17 -40.18 -29.66
CA ARG A 548 11.86 -41.22 -28.66
C ARG A 548 12.98 -42.26 -28.71
N LYS A 549 13.70 -42.47 -27.59
CA LYS A 549 14.70 -43.54 -27.50
C LYS A 549 14.00 -44.84 -27.90
N ARG A 550 14.63 -45.63 -28.78
CA ARG A 550 14.08 -46.92 -29.25
C ARG A 550 13.75 -47.80 -28.04
N GLY A 551 12.49 -48.23 -27.92
CA GLY A 551 12.03 -49.12 -26.85
C GLY A 551 10.54 -48.95 -26.54
N ARG A 552 9.88 -50.05 -26.13
CA ARG A 552 8.46 -50.07 -25.74
C ARG A 552 8.23 -49.11 -24.56
N PRO A 553 7.21 -48.23 -24.59
CA PRO A 553 6.87 -47.40 -23.44
C PRO A 553 6.60 -48.28 -22.20
N ARG A 554 7.19 -47.94 -21.05
CA ARG A 554 6.81 -48.58 -19.79
C ARG A 554 5.35 -48.21 -19.47
N ASN A 555 4.54 -49.20 -19.16
CA ASN A 555 3.18 -48.99 -18.67
C ASN A 555 3.21 -48.10 -17.43
N ALA A 556 2.26 -47.17 -17.32
CA ALA A 556 2.11 -46.31 -16.15
C ALA A 556 1.86 -47.18 -14.90
N THR A 557 2.75 -47.07 -13.91
CA THR A 557 2.52 -47.63 -12.58
C THR A 557 1.44 -46.82 -11.86
N LYS A 558 0.46 -47.52 -11.27
CA LYS A 558 -0.59 -46.90 -10.44
C LYS A 558 0.03 -46.04 -9.35
N ALA A 559 -0.48 -44.82 -9.18
CA ALA A 559 -0.09 -43.94 -8.10
C ALA A 559 -0.41 -44.58 -6.75
N LEU A 560 0.56 -44.53 -5.81
CA LEU A 560 0.37 -44.91 -4.42
C LEU A 560 -0.71 -44.00 -3.80
N LEU A 561 -1.84 -44.58 -3.44
CA LEU A 561 -2.78 -43.97 -2.50
C LEU A 561 -2.18 -44.16 -1.10
N LEU A 562 -1.70 -43.08 -0.50
CA LEU A 562 -1.43 -43.03 0.93
C LEU A 562 -2.79 -42.99 1.64
N GLN A 563 -3.09 -44.04 2.42
CA GLN A 563 -4.23 -44.12 3.33
C GLN A 563 -3.99 -43.27 4.58
#